data_AF-A0A848FWZ1-F1
#
_entry.id   AF-A0A848FWZ1-F1
#
_cell.length_a   1.000
_cell.length_b   1.000
_cell.length_c   1.000
_cell.angle_alpha   90.00
_cell.angle_beta   90.00
_cell.angle_gamma   90.00
#
_symmetry.space_group_name_H-M   'P 1'
#
loop_
_entity.id
_entity.type
_entity.pdbx_description
1 polymer ?
#
loop_
_entity_poly.entity_id
_entity_poly.type
_entity_poly.pdbx_seq_one_letter_code
_entity_poly.pdbx_strand_id
1 'polypeptide(L)'
;MGNFIALSSVIGKPANQVTESMARYAVSVSGGFEPDSVADEESDNHTIVIQAFGNTTVRYPSGYLEWDESSAFISKDLNTSVFSFHIHDGDLWMYTLYHNGEVVDQFNPIPDYWDDSLSPEELDSWKGNASIIEKYLPNVKADSISNYLVRWNDEDEEKAYPGDEYGKEEWQLHDFMEKLNLPYTLPDNSYVGVTFHTLWTSQLKKSQPRTKNEKTAKAAKQWWKFWSIIPISILLFSCFSFNAYSQDSTAIRRIDAMVKLINNADLNALKDSVKTDYLANEMSFRTYLTALVKNKELKKYINDIHSKRKENGVTLEMHAISAFYFNENKLIKVEEKVTADGKELLMDWYFENDKSVHYTSKSERSEERAEMLLKLAQGFLDKVKL
;
A
#
# COMPACT_ATOMS: atom_id res chain seq x y z
N MET A 1 8.98 2.66 1.14
CA MET A 1 8.89 2.61 -0.32
C MET A 1 7.49 3.04 -0.61
N GLY A 2 7.33 4.11 -1.35
CA GLY A 2 6.04 4.59 -1.75
C GLY A 2 5.43 3.72 -2.84
N ASN A 3 4.24 4.11 -3.25
CA ASN A 3 3.39 3.34 -4.13
C ASN A 3 3.87 3.50 -5.58
N PHE A 4 4.19 2.40 -6.26
CA PHE A 4 4.55 2.40 -7.68
C PHE A 4 3.57 1.51 -8.45
N ILE A 5 2.78 2.12 -9.33
CA ILE A 5 1.79 1.41 -10.15
C ILE A 5 1.94 1.90 -11.58
N ALA A 6 2.23 0.96 -12.50
CA ALA A 6 2.26 1.24 -13.93
C ALA A 6 1.17 0.44 -14.66
N LEU A 7 0.50 1.10 -15.61
CA LEU A 7 -0.65 0.53 -16.34
C LEU A 7 -0.62 0.91 -17.82
N SER A 8 -1.11 0.03 -18.67
CA SER A 8 -1.52 0.37 -20.04
C SER A 8 -3.03 0.20 -20.20
N SER A 9 -3.75 1.29 -20.46
CA SER A 9 -5.19 1.25 -20.75
C SER A 9 -5.44 1.40 -22.25
N VAL A 10 -5.88 0.32 -22.89
CA VAL A 10 -6.08 0.18 -24.33
C VAL A 10 -7.52 0.42 -24.72
N ILE A 11 -7.74 1.40 -25.60
CA ILE A 11 -9.07 1.83 -26.01
C ILE A 11 -9.65 0.89 -27.08
N GLY A 12 -10.86 0.38 -26.85
CA GLY A 12 -11.66 -0.32 -27.85
C GLY A 12 -11.11 -1.68 -28.30
N LYS A 13 -10.22 -2.30 -27.52
CA LYS A 13 -9.63 -3.61 -27.83
C LYS A 13 -9.98 -4.63 -26.76
N PRO A 14 -10.37 -5.87 -27.15
CA PRO A 14 -10.63 -6.95 -26.21
C PRO A 14 -9.33 -7.52 -25.62
N ALA A 15 -9.43 -8.16 -24.46
CA ALA A 15 -8.30 -8.68 -23.69
C ALA A 15 -7.41 -9.61 -24.52
N ASN A 16 -7.99 -10.51 -25.33
CA ASN A 16 -7.22 -11.43 -26.14
C ASN A 16 -6.30 -10.74 -27.17
N GLN A 17 -6.73 -9.64 -27.79
CA GLN A 17 -5.88 -8.89 -28.72
C GLN A 17 -4.75 -8.16 -27.98
N VAL A 18 -5.05 -7.64 -26.79
CA VAL A 18 -4.06 -6.95 -25.94
C VAL A 18 -3.03 -7.93 -25.38
N THR A 19 -3.45 -9.11 -24.93
CA THR A 19 -2.52 -10.14 -24.43
C THR A 19 -1.62 -10.67 -25.55
N GLU A 20 -2.16 -10.89 -26.75
CA GLU A 20 -1.37 -11.26 -27.93
C GLU A 20 -0.36 -10.17 -28.32
N SER A 21 -0.76 -8.90 -28.24
CA SER A 21 0.14 -7.75 -28.48
C SER A 21 1.25 -7.66 -27.43
N MET A 22 0.90 -7.82 -26.15
CA MET A 22 1.86 -7.84 -25.05
C MET A 22 2.84 -9.00 -25.17
N ALA A 23 2.38 -10.18 -25.61
CA ALA A 23 3.26 -11.31 -25.89
C ALA A 23 4.25 -11.02 -27.03
N ARG A 24 3.80 -10.36 -28.12
CA ARG A 24 4.71 -9.89 -29.18
C ARG A 24 5.73 -8.90 -28.68
N TYR A 25 5.31 -7.92 -27.88
CA TYR A 25 6.20 -6.97 -27.24
C TYR A 25 7.25 -7.69 -26.38
N ALA A 26 6.81 -8.55 -25.45
CA ALA A 26 7.70 -9.24 -24.53
C ALA A 26 8.74 -10.08 -25.29
N VAL A 27 8.34 -10.81 -26.33
CA VAL A 27 9.26 -11.54 -27.20
C VAL A 27 10.27 -10.60 -27.88
N SER A 28 9.83 -9.44 -28.35
CA SER A 28 10.71 -8.46 -29.01
C SER A 28 11.83 -7.92 -28.09
N VAL A 29 11.61 -7.93 -26.78
CA VAL A 29 12.58 -7.54 -25.75
C VAL A 29 13.22 -8.72 -25.01
N SER A 30 13.29 -9.88 -25.68
CA SER A 30 13.89 -11.14 -25.18
C SER A 30 13.23 -11.68 -23.91
N GLY A 31 11.94 -11.44 -23.78
CA GLY A 31 11.08 -11.82 -22.67
C GLY A 31 10.00 -12.83 -23.06
N GLY A 32 8.91 -12.79 -22.30
CA GLY A 32 7.69 -13.51 -22.63
C GLY A 32 6.53 -13.11 -21.73
N PHE A 33 5.35 -13.50 -22.18
CA PHE A 33 4.08 -13.18 -21.56
C PHE A 33 3.19 -14.41 -21.64
N GLU A 34 2.97 -15.07 -20.50
CA GLU A 34 2.28 -16.36 -20.44
C GLU A 34 1.10 -16.27 -19.49
N PRO A 35 -0.04 -16.94 -19.79
CA PRO A 35 -1.14 -17.05 -18.85
C PRO A 35 -0.69 -17.70 -17.54
N ASP A 36 -1.14 -17.13 -16.43
CA ASP A 36 -0.93 -17.64 -15.09
C ASP A 36 -2.26 -18.09 -14.48
N SER A 37 -2.20 -19.13 -13.66
CA SER A 37 -3.37 -19.73 -13.01
C SER A 37 -3.58 -19.25 -11.58
N VAL A 38 -2.61 -18.51 -11.02
CA VAL A 38 -2.65 -18.05 -9.64
C VAL A 38 -2.60 -16.52 -9.61
N ALA A 39 -3.52 -15.92 -8.85
CA ALA A 39 -3.37 -14.55 -8.37
C ALA A 39 -2.26 -14.55 -7.31
N ASP A 40 -1.00 -14.56 -7.74
CA ASP A 40 0.16 -14.42 -6.86
C ASP A 40 0.62 -12.96 -6.91
N GLU A 41 -0.09 -12.09 -6.18
CA GLU A 41 0.26 -10.66 -6.06
C GLU A 41 1.65 -10.46 -5.42
N GLU A 42 2.25 -11.50 -4.83
CA GLU A 42 3.63 -11.46 -4.32
C GLU A 42 4.68 -11.82 -5.39
N SER A 43 4.28 -12.23 -6.59
CA SER A 43 5.23 -12.52 -7.67
C SER A 43 5.72 -11.24 -8.33
N ASP A 44 7.04 -11.09 -8.39
CA ASP A 44 7.73 -9.98 -9.08
C ASP A 44 7.42 -9.89 -10.59
N ASN A 45 6.71 -10.88 -11.15
CA ASN A 45 6.33 -10.94 -12.57
C ASN A 45 4.82 -10.91 -12.81
N HIS A 46 4.02 -10.71 -11.77
CA HIS A 46 2.57 -10.80 -11.87
C HIS A 46 1.95 -9.62 -12.61
N THR A 47 1.27 -9.92 -13.72
CA THR A 47 0.55 -8.95 -14.55
C THR A 47 -0.93 -9.28 -14.54
N ILE A 48 -1.76 -8.27 -14.37
CA ILE A 48 -3.22 -8.41 -14.38
C ILE A 48 -3.77 -7.78 -15.66
N VAL A 49 -4.64 -8.49 -16.37
CA VAL A 49 -5.34 -7.98 -17.55
C VAL A 49 -6.84 -7.95 -17.25
N ILE A 50 -7.44 -6.77 -17.39
CA ILE A 50 -8.82 -6.47 -17.01
C ILE A 50 -9.54 -5.94 -18.24
N GLN A 51 -10.72 -6.47 -18.56
CA GLN A 51 -11.57 -5.95 -19.61
C GLN A 51 -12.91 -5.50 -19.06
N ALA A 52 -13.27 -4.25 -19.33
CA ALA A 52 -14.59 -3.71 -19.04
C ALA A 52 -14.94 -2.63 -20.05
N PHE A 53 -16.23 -2.43 -20.30
CA PHE A 53 -16.74 -1.33 -21.13
C PHE A 53 -16.17 -1.27 -22.57
N GLY A 54 -15.66 -2.40 -23.08
CA GLY A 54 -15.00 -2.48 -24.40
C GLY A 54 -13.53 -2.03 -24.42
N ASN A 55 -12.97 -1.66 -23.26
CA ASN A 55 -11.58 -1.30 -23.06
C ASN A 55 -10.85 -2.40 -22.29
N THR A 56 -9.52 -2.42 -22.39
CA THR A 56 -8.68 -3.38 -21.65
C THR A 56 -7.54 -2.66 -20.96
N THR A 57 -7.30 -2.96 -19.69
CA THR A 57 -6.17 -2.44 -18.93
C THR A 57 -5.22 -3.57 -18.55
N VAL A 58 -3.93 -3.34 -18.76
CA VAL A 58 -2.83 -4.18 -18.30
C VAL A 58 -2.19 -3.48 -17.10
N ARG A 59 -2.20 -4.10 -15.93
CA ARG A 59 -1.47 -3.65 -14.74
C ARG A 59 -0.18 -4.44 -14.62
N TYR A 60 0.94 -3.73 -14.61
CA TYR A 60 2.27 -4.32 -14.60
C TYR A 60 2.76 -4.70 -13.20
N PRO A 61 3.75 -5.61 -13.11
CA PRO A 61 4.41 -5.94 -11.86
C PRO A 61 5.12 -4.71 -11.27
N SER A 62 5.29 -4.72 -9.95
CA SER A 62 6.08 -3.68 -9.26
C SER A 62 7.51 -3.65 -9.81
N GLY A 63 8.02 -2.47 -10.12
CA GLY A 63 9.37 -2.29 -10.64
C GLY A 63 9.57 -2.68 -12.10
N TYR A 64 8.51 -3.01 -12.85
CA TYR A 64 8.58 -3.00 -14.31
C TYR A 64 8.91 -1.57 -14.76
N LEU A 65 9.95 -1.38 -15.58
CA LEU A 65 10.42 -0.04 -16.00
C LEU A 65 10.09 0.30 -17.45
N GLU A 66 9.58 -0.67 -18.21
CA GLU A 66 9.40 -0.55 -19.67
C GLU A 66 7.93 -0.28 -20.05
N TRP A 67 7.15 0.31 -19.13
CA TRP A 67 5.69 0.50 -19.28
C TRP A 67 5.32 1.47 -20.39
N ASP A 68 6.14 2.46 -20.65
CA ASP A 68 5.92 3.43 -21.73
C ASP A 68 6.20 2.77 -23.08
N GLU A 69 7.30 2.02 -23.21
CA GLU A 69 7.65 1.29 -24.42
C GLU A 69 6.63 0.21 -24.76
N SER A 70 6.13 -0.52 -23.76
CA SER A 70 5.06 -1.51 -23.97
C SER A 70 3.76 -0.83 -24.40
N SER A 71 3.40 0.31 -23.80
CA SER A 71 2.21 1.08 -24.17
C SER A 71 2.28 1.59 -25.61
N ALA A 72 3.42 2.17 -26.00
CA ALA A 72 3.68 2.63 -27.36
C ALA A 72 3.63 1.48 -28.36
N PHE A 73 4.23 0.33 -28.02
CA PHE A 73 4.18 -0.87 -28.85
C PHE A 73 2.75 -1.34 -29.07
N ILE A 74 1.96 -1.49 -28.00
CA ILE A 74 0.57 -1.97 -28.08
C ILE A 74 -0.27 -0.99 -28.92
N SER A 75 -0.08 0.31 -28.72
CA SER A 75 -0.75 1.35 -29.51
C SER A 75 -0.49 1.20 -31.00
N LYS A 76 0.78 0.98 -31.38
CA LYS A 76 1.20 0.77 -32.77
C LYS A 76 0.66 -0.53 -33.36
N ASP A 77 0.86 -1.63 -32.64
CA ASP A 77 0.54 -2.99 -33.10
C ASP A 77 -0.98 -3.19 -33.26
N LEU A 78 -1.79 -2.57 -32.38
CA LEU A 78 -3.25 -2.65 -32.45
C LEU A 78 -3.91 -1.48 -33.18
N ASN A 79 -3.13 -0.50 -33.65
CA ASN A 79 -3.58 0.72 -34.31
C ASN A 79 -4.72 1.39 -33.53
N THR A 80 -4.45 1.70 -32.26
CA THR A 80 -5.41 2.29 -31.32
C THR A 80 -4.73 3.23 -30.34
N SER A 81 -5.53 3.97 -29.59
CA SER A 81 -5.01 4.79 -28.50
C SER A 81 -4.76 3.97 -27.23
N VAL A 82 -3.67 4.28 -26.54
CA VAL A 82 -3.27 3.63 -25.28
C VAL A 82 -2.78 4.70 -24.31
N PHE A 83 -3.38 4.76 -23.12
CA PHE A 83 -2.77 5.49 -22.02
C PHE A 83 -1.73 4.62 -21.35
N SER A 84 -0.54 5.17 -21.16
CA SER A 84 0.43 4.70 -20.19
C SER A 84 0.26 5.52 -18.92
N PHE A 85 -0.19 4.90 -17.84
CA PHE A 85 -0.39 5.56 -16.55
C PHE A 85 0.69 5.13 -15.57
N HIS A 86 1.09 6.06 -14.70
CA HIS A 86 2.06 5.79 -13.65
C HIS A 86 1.71 6.54 -12.36
N ILE A 87 1.73 5.84 -11.22
CA ILE A 87 1.75 6.42 -9.88
C ILE A 87 3.19 6.31 -9.35
N HIS A 88 3.74 7.44 -8.89
CA HIS A 88 5.12 7.54 -8.43
C HIS A 88 5.19 7.79 -6.92
N ASP A 89 5.79 6.87 -6.18
CA ASP A 89 6.06 6.90 -4.72
C ASP A 89 4.85 7.29 -3.82
N GLY A 90 3.63 7.29 -4.35
CA GLY A 90 2.46 7.83 -3.64
C GLY A 90 2.35 9.36 -3.65
N ASP A 91 3.21 10.06 -4.41
CA ASP A 91 3.25 11.52 -4.43
C ASP A 91 2.45 12.12 -5.58
N LEU A 92 2.47 11.47 -6.75
CA LEU A 92 1.82 11.95 -7.95
C LEU A 92 1.37 10.81 -8.86
N TRP A 93 0.48 11.14 -9.79
CA TRP A 93 0.17 10.31 -10.94
C TRP A 93 0.46 11.06 -12.23
N MET A 94 0.73 10.33 -13.31
CA MET A 94 1.00 10.90 -14.63
C MET A 94 0.49 9.98 -15.73
N TYR A 95 0.43 10.50 -16.96
CA TYR A 95 0.26 9.67 -18.13
C TYR A 95 1.01 10.16 -19.37
N THR A 96 1.24 9.21 -20.27
CA THR A 96 1.53 9.44 -21.69
C THR A 96 0.45 8.78 -22.53
N LEU A 97 -0.20 9.53 -23.41
CA LEU A 97 -1.20 9.02 -24.35
C LEU A 97 -0.56 8.76 -25.70
N TYR A 98 -0.61 7.51 -26.14
CA TYR A 98 -0.12 7.09 -27.44
C TYR A 98 -1.28 6.89 -28.43
N HIS A 99 -1.05 7.19 -29.70
CA HIS A 99 -1.92 6.78 -30.81
C HIS A 99 -1.07 6.27 -31.97
N ASN A 100 -1.29 5.01 -32.38
CA ASN A 100 -0.48 4.31 -33.36
C ASN A 100 1.03 4.33 -33.05
N GLY A 101 1.40 4.35 -31.77
CA GLY A 101 2.78 4.36 -31.29
C GLY A 101 3.43 5.73 -31.13
N GLU A 102 2.73 6.80 -31.48
CA GLU A 102 3.22 8.18 -31.32
C GLU A 102 2.58 8.83 -30.09
N VAL A 103 3.35 9.62 -29.34
CA VAL A 103 2.82 10.43 -28.23
C VAL A 103 1.93 11.52 -28.83
N VAL A 104 0.70 11.62 -28.33
CA VAL A 104 -0.27 12.64 -28.74
C VAL A 104 -0.67 13.59 -27.62
N ASP A 105 -0.50 13.17 -26.37
CA ASP A 105 -0.69 14.00 -25.18
C ASP A 105 0.09 13.41 -24.01
N GLN A 106 0.40 14.23 -23.00
CA GLN A 106 1.02 13.76 -21.76
C GLN A 106 0.69 14.72 -20.61
N PHE A 107 0.67 14.19 -19.40
CA PHE A 107 0.33 14.96 -18.21
C PHE A 107 1.17 14.53 -17.02
N ASN A 108 1.68 15.52 -16.28
CA ASN A 108 2.24 15.35 -14.96
C ASN A 108 1.85 16.58 -14.12
N PRO A 109 1.18 16.41 -12.96
CA PRO A 109 0.78 17.54 -12.13
C PRO A 109 1.94 18.28 -11.48
N ILE A 110 3.12 17.64 -11.37
CA ILE A 110 4.33 18.20 -10.78
C ILE A 110 5.52 17.84 -11.71
N PRO A 111 5.60 18.45 -12.91
CA PRO A 111 6.61 18.10 -13.90
C PRO A 111 8.05 18.38 -13.43
N ASP A 112 8.23 19.35 -12.54
CA ASP A 112 9.49 19.73 -11.91
C ASP A 112 9.88 18.88 -10.70
N TYR A 113 9.12 17.81 -10.38
CA TYR A 113 9.39 16.95 -9.21
C TYR A 113 10.83 16.43 -9.12
N TRP A 114 11.47 16.10 -10.26
CA TRP A 114 12.86 15.62 -10.29
C TRP A 114 13.87 16.70 -10.68
N ASP A 115 13.42 17.78 -11.33
CA ASP A 115 14.28 18.79 -11.92
C ASP A 115 13.60 20.15 -11.95
N ASP A 116 13.97 21.01 -10.99
CA ASP A 116 13.49 22.39 -10.89
C ASP A 116 14.00 23.29 -12.03
N SER A 117 14.85 22.77 -12.94
CA SER A 117 15.46 23.53 -14.04
C SER A 117 14.77 23.38 -15.40
N LEU A 118 13.61 22.71 -15.45
CA LEU A 118 12.83 22.57 -16.68
C LEU A 118 12.50 23.91 -17.33
N SER A 119 12.62 23.96 -18.66
CA SER A 119 12.21 25.12 -19.44
C SER A 119 10.68 25.32 -19.41
N PRO A 120 10.18 26.54 -19.62
CA PRO A 120 8.74 26.78 -19.75
C PRO A 120 8.06 25.93 -20.84
N GLU A 121 8.80 25.61 -21.91
CA GLU A 121 8.34 24.78 -23.02
C GLU A 121 8.17 23.32 -22.59
N GLU A 122 9.12 22.78 -21.82
CA GLU A 122 9.02 21.44 -21.24
C GLU A 122 7.91 21.37 -20.20
N LEU A 123 7.78 22.36 -19.32
CA LEU A 123 6.68 22.42 -18.34
C LEU A 123 5.31 22.44 -19.04
N ASP A 124 5.16 23.25 -20.10
CA ASP A 124 3.90 23.33 -20.86
C ASP A 124 3.57 22.02 -21.58
N SER A 125 4.59 21.24 -21.96
CA SER A 125 4.39 19.92 -22.58
C SER A 125 3.72 18.90 -21.65
N TRP A 126 3.81 19.08 -20.33
CA TRP A 126 3.25 18.19 -19.31
C TRP A 126 1.88 18.61 -18.77
N LYS A 127 1.24 19.62 -19.36
CA LYS A 127 -0.04 20.15 -18.84
C LYS A 127 -1.25 19.25 -19.10
N GLY A 128 -1.14 18.29 -20.02
CA GLY A 128 -2.28 17.52 -20.53
C GLY A 128 -3.29 18.36 -21.32
N ASN A 129 -4.06 17.73 -22.19
CA ASN A 129 -5.06 18.42 -22.99
C ASN A 129 -6.35 17.63 -23.14
N ALA A 130 -7.35 18.02 -22.36
CA ALA A 130 -8.67 17.41 -22.35
C ALA A 130 -9.33 17.35 -23.74
N SER A 131 -9.09 18.33 -24.61
CA SER A 131 -9.61 18.32 -25.98
C SER A 131 -8.94 17.28 -26.87
N ILE A 132 -7.65 16.99 -26.63
CA ILE A 132 -6.95 15.89 -27.31
C ILE A 132 -7.50 14.55 -26.83
N ILE A 133 -7.74 14.40 -25.53
CA ILE A 133 -8.36 13.18 -24.98
C ILE A 133 -9.75 12.94 -25.58
N GLU A 134 -10.63 13.95 -25.61
CA GLU A 134 -11.98 13.84 -26.22
C GLU A 134 -11.92 13.38 -27.68
N LYS A 135 -10.90 13.81 -28.45
CA LYS A 135 -10.70 13.36 -29.84
C LYS A 135 -10.50 11.84 -29.94
N TYR A 136 -9.83 11.22 -28.96
CA TYR A 136 -9.52 9.79 -28.97
C TYR A 136 -10.53 8.94 -28.17
N LEU A 137 -11.28 9.56 -27.24
CA LEU A 137 -12.34 8.95 -26.47
C LEU A 137 -13.63 9.77 -26.64
N PRO A 138 -14.40 9.57 -27.73
CA PRO A 138 -15.53 10.44 -28.08
C PRO A 138 -16.69 10.40 -27.07
N ASN A 139 -16.72 9.39 -26.19
CA ASN A 139 -17.71 9.28 -25.11
C ASN A 139 -17.32 10.10 -23.86
N VAL A 140 -16.13 10.71 -23.86
CA VAL A 140 -15.61 11.56 -22.79
C VAL A 140 -15.66 13.01 -23.28
N LYS A 141 -16.14 13.92 -22.43
CA LYS A 141 -16.17 15.36 -22.74
C LYS A 141 -14.99 16.07 -22.09
N ALA A 142 -14.34 16.99 -22.81
CA ALA A 142 -13.19 17.72 -22.28
C ALA A 142 -13.51 18.40 -20.93
N ASP A 143 -14.67 19.05 -20.83
CA ASP A 143 -15.12 19.73 -19.60
C ASP A 143 -15.33 18.78 -18.41
N SER A 144 -15.57 17.48 -18.67
CA SER A 144 -15.76 16.47 -17.62
C SER A 144 -14.46 15.94 -17.03
N ILE A 145 -13.32 16.31 -17.63
CA ILE A 145 -12.00 15.85 -17.19
C ILE A 145 -10.96 16.96 -17.02
N SER A 146 -11.27 18.20 -17.45
CA SER A 146 -10.32 19.32 -17.44
C SER A 146 -9.74 19.62 -16.06
N ASN A 147 -10.51 19.41 -14.98
CA ASN A 147 -10.05 19.72 -13.63
C ASN A 147 -9.08 18.68 -13.05
N TYR A 148 -8.94 17.50 -13.67
CA TYR A 148 -7.87 16.57 -13.32
C TYR A 148 -6.53 16.98 -13.92
N LEU A 149 -6.55 17.73 -15.03
CA LEU A 149 -5.37 18.13 -15.80
C LEU A 149 -4.88 19.51 -15.35
N VAL A 150 -4.60 19.63 -14.05
CA VAL A 150 -4.14 20.87 -13.43
C VAL A 150 -2.84 20.61 -12.68
N ARG A 151 -1.97 21.62 -12.67
CA ARG A 151 -0.76 21.58 -11.85
C ARG A 151 -1.13 21.54 -10.38
N TRP A 152 -0.42 20.74 -9.60
CA TRP A 152 -0.59 20.67 -8.15
C TRP A 152 0.38 21.63 -7.46
N ASN A 153 -0.05 22.11 -6.31
CA ASN A 153 0.77 22.85 -5.36
C ASN A 153 0.62 22.15 -4.01
N ASP A 154 1.65 22.18 -3.16
CA ASP A 154 1.76 21.42 -1.90
C ASP A 154 0.65 21.69 -0.86
N GLU A 155 -0.24 22.66 -1.09
CA GLU A 155 -1.24 23.13 -0.13
C GLU A 155 -2.69 22.74 -0.48
N ASP A 156 -2.94 22.13 -1.65
CA ASP A 156 -4.29 21.91 -2.16
C ASP A 156 -4.75 20.45 -1.98
N GLU A 157 -5.68 20.19 -1.05
CA GLU A 157 -6.36 18.88 -0.91
C GLU A 157 -7.67 18.80 -1.73
N GLU A 158 -7.93 19.78 -2.59
CA GLU A 158 -9.20 19.90 -3.30
C GLU A 158 -9.45 18.75 -4.29
N LYS A 159 -10.70 18.31 -4.38
CA LYS A 159 -11.13 17.35 -5.38
C LYS A 159 -11.30 18.02 -6.74
N ALA A 160 -10.97 17.32 -7.83
CA ALA A 160 -11.18 17.85 -9.18
C ALA A 160 -12.67 18.11 -9.47
N TYR A 161 -13.55 17.23 -8.96
CA TYR A 161 -15.00 17.41 -8.99
C TYR A 161 -15.67 16.99 -7.66
N PRO A 162 -16.86 17.53 -7.30
CA PRO A 162 -17.52 17.25 -6.01
C PRO A 162 -17.89 15.79 -5.75
N GLY A 163 -17.99 14.96 -6.80
CA GLY A 163 -18.35 13.55 -6.70
C GLY A 163 -17.16 12.60 -6.62
N ASP A 164 -15.94 13.11 -6.74
CA ASP A 164 -14.73 12.29 -6.75
C ASP A 164 -14.45 11.72 -5.37
N GLU A 165 -13.76 10.59 -5.30
CA GLU A 165 -13.35 9.99 -4.04
C GLU A 165 -12.11 10.69 -3.47
N TYR A 166 -11.13 10.98 -4.34
CA TYR A 166 -9.78 11.41 -3.99
C TYR A 166 -9.52 12.89 -4.29
N GLY A 167 -8.63 13.50 -3.51
CA GLY A 167 -8.20 14.91 -3.66
C GLY A 167 -7.12 15.07 -4.74
N LYS A 168 -6.24 16.07 -4.62
CA LYS A 168 -4.98 16.13 -5.38
C LYS A 168 -3.94 15.24 -4.72
N GLU A 169 -4.10 13.94 -4.93
CA GLU A 169 -3.21 12.88 -4.48
C GLU A 169 -3.12 11.81 -5.57
N GLU A 170 -2.20 10.85 -5.44
CA GLU A 170 -1.91 9.87 -6.49
C GLU A 170 -3.14 9.03 -6.88
N TRP A 171 -4.06 8.81 -5.94
CA TRP A 171 -5.29 8.05 -6.17
C TRP A 171 -6.34 8.82 -6.97
N GLN A 172 -6.15 10.12 -7.24
CA GLN A 172 -6.96 10.88 -8.21
C GLN A 172 -6.95 10.22 -9.60
N LEU A 173 -5.91 9.46 -9.94
CA LEU A 173 -5.88 8.63 -11.14
C LEU A 173 -7.09 7.69 -11.23
N HIS A 174 -7.57 7.16 -10.11
CA HIS A 174 -8.74 6.29 -10.08
C HIS A 174 -10.00 7.01 -10.57
N ASP A 175 -10.29 8.18 -10.00
CA ASP A 175 -11.43 9.01 -10.40
C ASP A 175 -11.31 9.42 -11.87
N PHE A 176 -10.10 9.80 -12.31
CA PHE A 176 -9.84 10.11 -13.72
C PHE A 176 -10.13 8.93 -14.65
N MET A 177 -9.60 7.74 -14.35
CA MET A 177 -9.85 6.53 -15.14
C MET A 177 -11.33 6.15 -15.18
N GLU A 178 -12.07 6.36 -14.09
CA GLU A 178 -13.52 6.15 -14.06
C GLU A 178 -14.24 7.09 -15.03
N LYS A 179 -13.90 8.38 -15.07
CA LYS A 179 -14.44 9.33 -16.06
C LYS A 179 -14.11 8.94 -17.50
N LEU A 180 -12.95 8.33 -17.72
CA LEU A 180 -12.54 7.81 -19.03
C LEU A 180 -13.22 6.47 -19.39
N ASN A 181 -13.96 5.87 -18.47
CA ASN A 181 -14.58 4.55 -18.62
C ASN A 181 -13.53 3.45 -18.88
N LEU A 182 -12.38 3.55 -18.23
CA LEU A 182 -11.28 2.60 -18.32
C LEU A 182 -11.31 1.64 -17.12
N PRO A 183 -11.14 0.32 -17.34
CA PRO A 183 -11.09 -0.61 -16.23
C PRO A 183 -9.86 -0.34 -15.36
N TYR A 184 -10.08 -0.32 -14.05
CA TYR A 184 -9.01 -0.30 -13.05
C TYR A 184 -9.38 -1.26 -11.92
N THR A 185 -8.46 -2.12 -11.48
CA THR A 185 -8.73 -3.01 -10.34
C THR A 185 -8.74 -2.23 -9.04
N LEU A 186 -9.92 -2.11 -8.43
CA LEU A 186 -10.05 -1.90 -7.00
C LEU A 186 -9.56 -3.15 -6.23
N PRO A 187 -9.14 -3.03 -4.96
CA PRO A 187 -8.59 -4.12 -4.15
C PRO A 187 -9.51 -5.34 -3.97
N ASP A 188 -10.79 -5.25 -4.34
CA ASP A 188 -11.77 -6.32 -4.18
C ASP A 188 -11.89 -7.25 -5.40
N ASN A 189 -11.11 -7.01 -6.46
CA ASN A 189 -11.08 -7.84 -7.69
C ASN A 189 -12.48 -8.07 -8.30
N SER A 190 -13.41 -7.14 -8.14
CA SER A 190 -14.83 -7.31 -8.49
C SER A 190 -15.17 -7.31 -9.99
N TYR A 191 -14.17 -7.21 -10.89
CA TYR A 191 -14.43 -7.20 -12.33
C TYR A 191 -14.56 -8.60 -12.93
N VAL A 192 -15.59 -8.77 -13.77
CA VAL A 192 -15.72 -9.92 -14.67
C VAL A 192 -14.66 -9.79 -15.78
N GLY A 193 -13.89 -10.85 -16.04
CA GLY A 193 -12.90 -10.87 -17.13
C GLY A 193 -11.46 -10.52 -16.72
N VAL A 194 -11.15 -10.55 -15.42
CA VAL A 194 -9.76 -10.49 -14.93
C VAL A 194 -9.02 -11.77 -15.31
N THR A 195 -7.83 -11.62 -15.90
CA THR A 195 -6.92 -12.72 -16.22
C THR A 195 -5.51 -12.39 -15.75
N PHE A 196 -4.78 -13.43 -15.35
CA PHE A 196 -3.44 -13.30 -14.77
C PHE A 196 -2.40 -13.80 -15.75
N HIS A 197 -1.25 -13.13 -15.77
CA HIS A 197 -0.15 -13.47 -16.64
C HIS A 197 1.19 -13.28 -15.93
N THR A 198 2.18 -14.08 -16.31
CA THR A 198 3.58 -13.87 -15.93
C THR A 198 4.26 -13.07 -17.04
N LEU A 199 4.82 -11.91 -16.70
CA LEU A 199 5.62 -11.07 -17.59
C LEU A 199 7.10 -11.11 -17.21
N TRP A 200 7.98 -11.35 -18.18
CA TRP A 200 9.41 -11.14 -18.02
C TRP A 200 9.99 -10.51 -19.29
N THR A 201 11.09 -9.79 -19.13
CA THR A 201 11.85 -9.14 -20.21
C THR A 201 13.34 -9.33 -19.94
N SER A 202 14.20 -8.75 -20.79
CA SER A 202 15.63 -8.69 -20.49
C SER A 202 15.96 -7.90 -19.21
N GLN A 203 15.10 -6.94 -18.83
CA GLN A 203 15.26 -6.10 -17.65
C GLN A 203 14.51 -6.68 -16.43
N LEU A 204 13.35 -7.29 -16.66
CA LEU A 204 12.54 -7.94 -15.64
C LEU A 204 12.73 -9.46 -15.70
N LYS A 205 13.60 -10.02 -14.84
CA LYS A 205 13.88 -11.46 -14.84
C LYS A 205 12.67 -12.28 -14.41
N LYS A 206 12.46 -13.43 -15.07
CA LYS A 206 11.45 -14.42 -14.66
C LYS A 206 11.84 -15.00 -13.30
N SER A 207 11.00 -14.78 -12.30
CA SER A 207 11.10 -15.38 -10.97
C SER A 207 10.96 -16.89 -11.08
N GLN A 208 11.73 -17.61 -10.26
CA GLN A 208 11.51 -19.04 -10.12
C GLN A 208 10.26 -19.28 -9.27
N PRO A 209 9.45 -20.31 -9.59
CA PRO A 209 8.33 -20.68 -8.74
C PRO A 209 8.85 -20.92 -7.32
N ARG A 210 8.35 -20.20 -6.31
CA ARG A 210 8.70 -20.45 -4.92
C ARG A 210 8.30 -21.89 -4.58
N THR A 211 9.26 -22.81 -4.56
CA THR A 211 9.02 -24.16 -4.03
C THR A 211 8.66 -24.01 -2.56
N LYS A 212 7.42 -24.39 -2.20
CA LYS A 212 6.84 -24.36 -0.83
C LYS A 212 7.60 -25.18 0.25
N ASN A 213 8.83 -25.60 -0.02
CA ASN A 213 9.61 -26.51 0.82
C ASN A 213 10.97 -25.91 1.23
N GLU A 214 10.97 -24.85 2.02
CA GLU A 214 12.04 -24.63 3.01
C GLU A 214 11.41 -24.40 4.38
N LYS A 215 10.97 -25.51 4.98
CA LYS A 215 10.89 -25.61 6.43
C LYS A 215 12.33 -25.61 6.95
N THR A 216 12.85 -24.44 7.31
CA THR A 216 14.09 -24.36 8.09
C THR A 216 13.88 -25.11 9.41
N ALA A 217 14.60 -26.23 9.56
CA ALA A 217 14.60 -27.05 10.75
C ALA A 217 15.13 -26.23 11.93
N LYS A 218 14.24 -25.88 12.86
CA LYS A 218 14.57 -25.14 14.08
C LYS A 218 15.29 -26.10 15.05
N ALA A 219 16.58 -25.88 15.26
CA ALA A 219 17.31 -26.51 16.35
C ALA A 219 16.78 -25.99 17.70
N ALA A 220 16.18 -26.87 18.49
CA ALA A 220 15.62 -26.55 19.80
C ALA A 220 16.73 -26.22 20.81
N LYS A 221 16.81 -24.97 21.27
CA LYS A 221 17.48 -24.61 22.52
C LYS A 221 16.44 -24.25 23.59
N GLN A 222 16.59 -24.88 24.76
CA GLN A 222 15.73 -24.73 25.94
C GLN A 222 15.85 -23.31 26.54
N TRP A 223 14.77 -22.54 26.45
CA TRP A 223 14.70 -21.08 26.69
C TRP A 223 14.08 -20.69 28.05
N TRP A 224 13.71 -21.66 28.87
CA TRP A 224 12.98 -21.49 30.14
C TRP A 224 13.75 -20.80 31.28
N LYS A 225 15.01 -20.37 31.08
CA LYS A 225 15.84 -19.72 32.11
C LYS A 225 15.87 -18.18 32.05
N PHE A 226 15.12 -17.53 31.16
CA PHE A 226 15.13 -16.06 31.02
C PHE A 226 13.98 -15.31 31.71
N TRP A 227 13.09 -16.02 32.42
CA TRP A 227 11.93 -15.41 33.10
C TRP A 227 12.23 -14.99 34.54
N SER A 228 13.25 -14.15 34.71
CA SER A 228 13.46 -13.35 35.92
C SER A 228 14.28 -12.12 35.52
N ILE A 229 13.64 -10.95 35.53
CA ILE A 229 14.22 -9.61 35.30
C ILE A 229 14.28 -9.19 33.80
N ILE A 230 13.23 -8.52 33.33
CA ILE A 230 13.33 -7.58 32.19
C ILE A 230 12.83 -6.21 32.69
N PRO A 231 13.74 -5.26 32.99
CA PRO A 231 13.39 -3.85 33.08
C PRO A 231 13.25 -3.32 31.65
N ILE A 232 12.11 -2.67 31.36
CA ILE A 232 11.85 -1.95 30.11
C ILE A 232 12.86 -0.81 30.02
N SER A 233 13.96 -1.05 29.30
CA SER A 233 14.94 -0.04 28.96
C SER A 233 14.61 0.47 27.57
N ILE A 234 13.98 1.65 27.54
CA ILE A 234 13.81 2.50 26.36
C ILE A 234 15.23 2.87 25.87
N LEU A 235 15.55 2.60 24.61
CA LEU A 235 16.84 2.98 24.02
C LEU A 235 16.61 3.68 22.67
N LEU A 236 17.09 4.93 22.65
CA LEU A 236 17.12 5.91 21.58
C LEU A 236 18.03 5.47 20.40
N PHE A 237 17.62 5.92 19.20
CA PHE A 237 18.29 6.03 17.87
C PHE A 237 19.80 5.68 17.72
N SER A 238 20.16 4.94 16.65
CA SER A 238 20.61 5.52 15.34
C SER A 238 21.14 4.47 14.32
N CYS A 239 20.82 4.72 13.04
CA CYS A 239 21.51 4.39 11.77
C CYS A 239 21.31 3.03 11.03
N PHE A 240 20.55 3.17 9.92
CA PHE A 240 20.70 2.63 8.56
C PHE A 240 21.29 1.24 8.31
N SER A 241 20.40 0.35 7.87
CA SER A 241 20.65 -0.72 6.91
C SER A 241 19.46 -0.79 5.94
N PHE A 242 19.70 -0.62 4.64
CA PHE A 242 18.67 -0.83 3.61
C PHE A 242 18.53 -2.33 3.35
N ASN A 243 17.39 -2.91 3.74
CA ASN A 243 16.91 -4.17 3.18
C ASN A 243 15.58 -3.89 2.48
N ALA A 244 15.51 -4.30 1.21
CA ALA A 244 14.35 -4.16 0.35
C ALA A 244 13.19 -5.02 0.89
N TYR A 245 12.09 -4.37 1.29
CA TYR A 245 10.80 -5.00 1.59
C TYR A 245 9.74 -4.28 0.75
N SER A 246 9.47 -4.83 -0.42
CA SER A 246 8.25 -4.56 -1.19
C SER A 246 7.14 -5.42 -0.58
N GLN A 247 6.37 -4.88 0.38
CA GLN A 247 5.29 -5.62 1.05
C GLN A 247 3.92 -4.99 0.74
N ASP A 248 3.17 -5.72 -0.10
CA ASP A 248 1.71 -5.94 -0.10
C ASP A 248 0.79 -4.78 0.33
N SER A 249 0.66 -3.77 -0.54
CA SER A 249 -0.30 -2.67 -0.34
C SER A 249 -1.77 -3.11 -0.39
N THR A 250 -2.08 -4.28 -0.94
CA THR A 250 -3.45 -4.84 -0.96
C THR A 250 -3.82 -5.38 0.42
N ALA A 251 -2.94 -6.17 1.05
CA ALA A 251 -3.17 -6.69 2.40
C ALA A 251 -3.31 -5.56 3.43
N ILE A 252 -2.46 -4.52 3.35
CA ILE A 252 -2.52 -3.34 4.23
C ILE A 252 -3.88 -2.64 4.10
N ARG A 253 -4.30 -2.28 2.87
CA ARG A 253 -5.59 -1.60 2.64
C ARG A 253 -6.79 -2.41 3.11
N ARG A 254 -6.79 -3.72 2.85
CA ARG A 254 -7.84 -4.63 3.34
C ARG A 254 -7.87 -4.66 4.88
N ILE A 255 -6.71 -4.71 5.53
CA ILE A 255 -6.61 -4.66 7.00
C ILE A 255 -7.13 -3.32 7.53
N ASP A 256 -6.76 -2.19 6.91
CA ASP A 256 -7.23 -0.87 7.33
C ASP A 256 -8.75 -0.71 7.16
N ALA A 257 -9.33 -1.25 6.08
CA ALA A 257 -10.77 -1.30 5.91
C ALA A 257 -11.45 -2.11 7.04
N MET A 258 -10.89 -3.27 7.42
CA MET A 258 -11.39 -4.06 8.55
C MET A 258 -11.26 -3.29 9.88
N VAL A 259 -10.14 -2.60 10.10
CA VAL A 259 -9.91 -1.77 11.30
C VAL A 259 -10.92 -0.62 11.38
N LYS A 260 -11.20 0.05 10.25
CA LYS A 260 -12.23 1.10 10.15
C LYS A 260 -13.62 0.55 10.52
N LEU A 261 -13.97 -0.64 10.03
CA LEU A 261 -15.23 -1.32 10.40
C LEU A 261 -15.29 -1.67 11.89
N ILE A 262 -14.18 -2.15 12.48
CA ILE A 262 -14.09 -2.44 13.92
C ILE A 262 -14.27 -1.15 14.74
N ASN A 263 -13.60 -0.06 14.36
CA ASN A 263 -13.68 1.21 15.08
C ASN A 263 -15.08 1.85 15.02
N ASN A 264 -15.82 1.62 13.95
CA ASN A 264 -17.19 2.12 13.78
C ASN A 264 -18.28 1.16 14.31
N ALA A 265 -17.90 -0.04 14.76
CA ALA A 265 -18.86 -1.00 15.27
C ALA A 265 -19.33 -0.63 16.68
N ASP A 266 -20.59 -0.93 16.98
CA ASP A 266 -21.10 -0.92 18.35
C ASP A 266 -20.52 -2.13 19.11
N LEU A 267 -19.51 -1.87 19.94
CA LEU A 267 -18.74 -2.88 20.67
C LEU A 267 -18.97 -2.76 22.18
N ASN A 268 -19.12 -3.90 22.86
CA ASN A 268 -19.23 -3.92 24.31
C ASN A 268 -17.86 -3.75 24.94
N ALA A 269 -17.70 -2.71 25.77
CA ALA A 269 -16.45 -2.43 26.45
C ALA A 269 -16.37 -3.12 27.81
N LEU A 270 -15.36 -3.97 27.97
CA LEU A 270 -14.91 -4.53 29.25
C LEU A 270 -13.65 -3.78 29.66
N LYS A 271 -13.76 -2.94 30.69
CA LYS A 271 -12.64 -2.15 31.20
C LYS A 271 -12.05 -2.81 32.44
N ASP A 272 -10.73 -2.95 32.45
CA ASP A 272 -9.93 -3.35 33.59
C ASP A 272 -8.83 -2.30 33.81
N SER A 273 -8.43 -2.07 35.05
CA SER A 273 -7.37 -1.12 35.38
C SER A 273 -6.38 -1.77 36.32
N VAL A 274 -5.12 -1.81 35.90
CA VAL A 274 -4.02 -2.33 36.71
C VAL A 274 -3.08 -1.18 37.03
N LYS A 275 -3.08 -0.76 38.29
CA LYS A 275 -2.07 0.18 38.80
C LYS A 275 -0.85 -0.61 39.28
N THR A 276 0.33 -0.30 38.77
CA THR A 276 1.57 -0.92 39.24
C THR A 276 2.62 0.15 39.53
N ASP A 277 2.79 0.46 40.81
CA ASP A 277 3.81 1.40 41.27
C ASP A 277 5.15 0.66 41.45
N TYR A 278 6.14 0.94 40.59
CA TYR A 278 7.48 0.36 40.69
C TYR A 278 8.43 1.33 41.40
N LEU A 279 8.50 1.27 42.74
CA LEU A 279 9.31 2.18 43.56
C LEU A 279 10.84 2.12 43.29
N ALA A 280 11.33 1.13 42.54
CA ALA A 280 12.75 0.82 42.45
C ALA A 280 13.62 1.85 41.69
N ASN A 281 13.07 2.86 41.01
CA ASN A 281 13.85 3.86 40.25
C ASN A 281 13.12 5.21 40.09
N GLU A 282 12.36 5.67 41.10
CA GLU A 282 11.49 6.86 41.00
C GLU A 282 10.59 6.87 39.75
N MET A 283 10.15 5.68 39.34
CA MET A 283 9.37 5.46 38.14
C MET A 283 8.00 4.93 38.54
N SER A 284 6.93 5.52 38.00
CA SER A 284 5.56 5.03 38.24
C SER A 284 4.91 4.70 36.91
N PHE A 285 4.15 3.61 36.87
CA PHE A 285 3.36 3.21 35.72
C PHE A 285 1.91 3.04 36.14
N ARG A 286 1.01 3.47 35.26
CA ARG A 286 -0.41 3.17 35.39
C ARG A 286 -0.91 2.66 34.06
N THR A 287 -1.49 1.47 34.09
CA THR A 287 -1.95 0.79 32.89
C THR A 287 -3.46 0.60 32.92
N TYR A 288 -4.12 1.07 31.88
CA TYR A 288 -5.55 0.90 31.66
C TYR A 288 -5.76 -0.05 30.49
N LEU A 289 -6.56 -1.09 30.71
CA LEU A 289 -6.78 -2.16 29.75
C LEU A 289 -8.26 -2.14 29.35
N THR A 290 -8.54 -2.04 28.05
CA THR A 290 -9.92 -2.06 27.54
C THR A 290 -10.05 -3.14 26.47
N ALA A 291 -10.87 -4.16 26.74
CA ALA A 291 -11.26 -5.15 25.75
C ALA A 291 -12.62 -4.77 25.15
N LEU A 292 -12.71 -4.74 23.82
CA LEU A 292 -13.92 -4.46 23.06
C LEU A 292 -14.36 -5.72 22.34
N VAL A 293 -15.56 -6.21 22.69
CA VAL A 293 -16.06 -7.54 22.30
C VAL A 293 -17.37 -7.41 21.54
N LYS A 294 -17.55 -8.22 20.48
CA LYS A 294 -18.81 -8.38 19.76
C LYS A 294 -19.09 -9.87 19.54
N ASN A 295 -20.29 -10.33 19.86
CA ASN A 295 -20.69 -11.73 19.72
C ASN A 295 -19.72 -12.72 20.39
N LYS A 296 -19.21 -12.38 21.58
CA LYS A 296 -18.17 -13.14 22.32
C LYS A 296 -16.80 -13.25 21.64
N GLU A 297 -16.56 -12.49 20.57
CA GLU A 297 -15.24 -12.38 19.95
C GLU A 297 -14.57 -11.07 20.33
N LEU A 298 -13.29 -11.14 20.69
CA LEU A 298 -12.45 -9.97 20.87
C LEU A 298 -12.26 -9.29 19.51
N LYS A 299 -12.61 -8.00 19.42
CA LYS A 299 -12.42 -7.20 18.19
C LYS A 299 -11.32 -6.17 18.33
N LYS A 300 -11.19 -5.57 19.51
CA LYS A 300 -10.14 -4.59 19.79
C LYS A 300 -9.69 -4.68 21.25
N TYR A 301 -8.40 -4.53 21.49
CA TYR A 301 -7.83 -4.47 22.83
C TYR A 301 -6.93 -3.25 22.94
N ILE A 302 -7.14 -2.40 23.94
CA ILE A 302 -6.40 -1.16 24.14
C ILE A 302 -5.62 -1.27 25.44
N ASN A 303 -4.31 -1.02 25.34
CA ASN A 303 -3.39 -0.92 26.46
C ASN A 303 -2.88 0.52 26.55
N ASP A 304 -3.35 1.26 27.55
CA ASP A 304 -3.04 2.67 27.76
C ASP A 304 -2.16 2.83 29.00
N ILE A 305 -0.91 3.22 28.79
CA ILE A 305 0.15 3.28 29.79
C ILE A 305 0.55 4.74 30.02
N HIS A 306 0.36 5.21 31.25
CA HIS A 306 0.94 6.45 31.73
C HIS A 306 2.15 6.15 32.58
N SER A 307 3.28 6.75 32.25
CA SER A 307 4.50 6.61 33.03
C SER A 307 5.06 7.97 33.42
N LYS A 308 5.60 8.04 34.64
CA LYS A 308 6.37 9.18 35.12
C LYS A 308 7.70 8.68 35.63
N ARG A 309 8.78 9.31 35.20
CA ARG A 309 10.14 9.03 35.68
C ARG A 309 10.75 10.33 36.16
N LYS A 310 11.43 10.30 37.30
CA LYS A 310 12.29 11.40 37.72
C LYS A 310 13.74 11.14 37.33
N GLU A 311 14.37 12.13 36.72
CA GLU A 311 15.78 12.09 36.35
C GLU A 311 16.41 13.46 36.67
N ASN A 312 17.39 13.48 37.56
CA ASN A 312 18.07 14.71 38.02
C ASN A 312 17.10 15.82 38.52
N GLY A 313 16.02 15.43 39.20
CA GLY A 313 15.01 16.35 39.71
C GLY A 313 13.97 16.83 38.69
N VAL A 314 14.14 16.50 37.41
CA VAL A 314 13.17 16.75 36.34
C VAL A 314 12.22 15.56 36.25
N THR A 315 10.91 15.81 36.13
CA THR A 315 9.91 14.76 35.90
C THR A 315 9.64 14.65 34.41
N LEU A 316 9.96 13.50 33.84
CA LEU A 316 9.65 13.11 32.47
C LEU A 316 8.34 12.31 32.48
N GLU A 317 7.38 12.73 31.66
CA GLU A 317 6.11 12.03 31.49
C GLU A 317 6.07 11.40 30.10
N MET A 318 5.71 10.12 30.06
CA MET A 318 5.49 9.40 28.81
C MET A 318 4.12 8.74 28.85
N HIS A 319 3.35 8.94 27.79
CA HIS A 319 2.06 8.31 27.54
C HIS A 319 2.19 7.39 26.34
N ALA A 320 1.84 6.12 26.49
CA ALA A 320 1.91 5.13 25.43
C ALA A 320 0.58 4.38 25.31
N ILE A 321 0.01 4.33 24.11
CA ILE A 321 -1.21 3.60 23.79
C ILE A 321 -0.86 2.55 22.75
N SER A 322 -1.19 1.28 23.02
CA SER A 322 -1.16 0.19 22.04
C SER A 322 -2.58 -0.32 21.80
N ALA A 323 -3.08 -0.23 20.57
CA ALA A 323 -4.37 -0.77 20.16
C ALA A 323 -4.17 -1.99 19.26
N PHE A 324 -4.68 -3.15 19.69
CA PHE A 324 -4.63 -4.42 18.98
C PHE A 324 -5.99 -4.69 18.35
N TYR A 325 -6.00 -5.04 17.07
CA TYR A 325 -7.20 -5.30 16.30
C TYR A 325 -7.26 -6.77 15.88
N PHE A 326 -8.45 -7.36 16.01
CA PHE A 326 -8.65 -8.78 15.79
C PHE A 326 -9.78 -9.02 14.79
N ASN A 327 -9.55 -9.96 13.87
CA ASN A 327 -10.59 -10.54 13.02
C ASN A 327 -10.56 -12.06 13.17
N GLU A 328 -11.72 -12.68 13.37
CA GLU A 328 -11.85 -14.13 13.61
C GLU A 328 -10.86 -14.68 14.66
N ASN A 329 -10.69 -13.93 15.76
CA ASN A 329 -9.73 -14.23 16.84
C ASN A 329 -8.26 -14.33 16.38
N LYS A 330 -7.90 -13.67 15.27
CA LYS A 330 -6.51 -13.50 14.82
C LYS A 330 -6.13 -12.03 14.86
N LEU A 331 -4.89 -11.74 15.23
CA LEU A 331 -4.36 -10.39 15.18
C LEU A 331 -4.24 -9.94 13.72
N ILE A 332 -4.77 -8.76 13.40
CA ILE A 332 -4.67 -8.18 12.05
C ILE A 332 -3.88 -6.87 12.02
N LYS A 333 -3.94 -6.06 13.09
CA LYS A 333 -3.20 -4.80 13.19
C LYS A 333 -2.85 -4.48 14.64
N VAL A 334 -1.72 -3.82 14.85
CA VAL A 334 -1.38 -3.10 16.08
C VAL A 334 -1.02 -1.67 15.73
N GLU A 335 -1.63 -0.72 16.42
CA GLU A 335 -1.29 0.71 16.35
C GLU A 335 -0.67 1.10 17.69
N GLU A 336 0.56 1.62 17.69
CA GLU A 336 1.23 2.15 18.87
C GLU A 336 1.46 3.65 18.71
N LYS A 337 1.00 4.40 19.70
CA LYS A 337 1.23 5.83 19.85
C LYS A 337 2.01 6.08 21.12
N VAL A 338 3.17 6.72 21.00
CA VAL A 338 3.99 7.11 22.15
C VAL A 338 4.16 8.63 22.14
N THR A 339 3.73 9.28 23.21
CA THR A 339 3.95 10.70 23.46
C THR A 339 4.93 10.86 24.63
N ALA A 340 6.06 11.51 24.37
CA ALA A 340 7.08 11.82 25.38
C ALA A 340 7.65 13.21 25.10
N ASP A 341 7.74 14.06 26.14
CA ASP A 341 8.28 15.42 26.04
C ASP A 341 7.67 16.26 24.90
N GLY A 342 6.36 16.12 24.70
CA GLY A 342 5.61 16.82 23.64
C GLY A 342 5.86 16.30 22.21
N LYS A 343 6.71 15.28 22.03
CA LYS A 343 6.91 14.60 20.75
C LYS A 343 6.01 13.37 20.68
N GLU A 344 5.49 13.12 19.48
CA GLU A 344 4.65 11.97 19.20
C GLU A 344 5.34 11.05 18.20
N LEU A 345 5.26 9.74 18.45
CA LEU A 345 5.70 8.69 17.57
C LEU A 345 4.52 7.75 17.31
N LEU A 346 4.18 7.56 16.04
CA LEU A 346 3.17 6.62 15.58
C LEU A 346 3.84 5.47 14.86
N MET A 347 3.43 4.26 15.19
CA MET A 347 3.94 3.04 14.60
C MET A 347 2.80 2.05 14.41
N ASP A 348 2.76 1.42 13.24
CA ASP A 348 1.77 0.40 12.91
C ASP A 348 2.47 -0.91 12.56
N TRP A 349 1.82 -2.02 12.91
CA TRP A 349 2.21 -3.36 12.53
C TRP A 349 0.98 -4.09 11.97
N TYR A 350 1.14 -4.70 10.80
CA TYR A 350 0.11 -5.42 10.09
C TYR A 350 0.42 -6.91 10.12
N PHE A 351 -0.62 -7.72 10.26
CA PHE A 351 -0.49 -9.16 10.42
C PHE A 351 -1.50 -9.91 9.54
N GLU A 352 -1.04 -11.02 8.96
CA GLU A 352 -1.90 -11.98 8.28
C GLU A 352 -1.40 -13.40 8.60
N ASN A 353 -2.34 -14.30 8.90
CA ASN A 353 -2.04 -15.70 9.23
C ASN A 353 -0.93 -15.86 10.30
N ASP A 354 -1.03 -15.06 11.37
CA ASP A 354 -0.10 -15.04 12.50
C ASP A 354 1.35 -14.70 12.13
N LYS A 355 1.54 -13.96 11.03
CA LYS A 355 2.83 -13.42 10.58
C LYS A 355 2.71 -11.94 10.33
N SER A 356 3.80 -11.20 10.58
CA SER A 356 3.85 -9.79 10.21
C SER A 356 3.97 -9.64 8.69
N VAL A 357 3.11 -8.81 8.11
CA VAL A 357 3.11 -8.50 6.67
C VAL A 357 3.57 -7.09 6.36
N HIS A 358 3.56 -6.18 7.33
CA HIS A 358 4.10 -4.82 7.19
C HIS A 358 4.30 -4.17 8.56
N TYR A 359 5.20 -3.19 8.66
CA TYR A 359 5.27 -2.27 9.79
C TYR A 359 5.88 -0.93 9.37
N THR A 360 5.44 0.16 9.97
CA THR A 360 5.90 1.52 9.60
C THR A 360 7.25 1.89 10.25
N SER A 361 7.64 1.19 11.31
CA SER A 361 8.90 1.43 12.01
C SER A 361 10.10 0.87 11.25
N LYS A 362 11.08 1.73 10.89
CA LYS A 362 12.29 1.35 10.14
C LYS A 362 13.45 0.82 11.01
N SER A 363 13.16 0.29 12.19
CA SER A 363 14.18 -0.24 13.10
C SER A 363 14.59 -1.66 12.74
N GLU A 364 15.87 -2.02 12.93
CA GLU A 364 16.35 -3.41 12.80
C GLU A 364 15.64 -4.38 13.77
N ARG A 365 14.99 -3.86 14.82
CA ARG A 365 14.22 -4.63 15.79
C ARG A 365 12.72 -4.71 15.49
N SER A 366 12.26 -4.18 14.36
CA SER A 366 10.82 -4.16 14.05
C SER A 366 10.23 -5.56 13.91
N GLU A 367 10.99 -6.51 13.36
CA GLU A 367 10.57 -7.92 13.27
C GLU A 367 10.46 -8.57 14.66
N GLU A 368 11.47 -8.40 15.52
CA GLU A 368 11.42 -8.88 16.91
C GLU A 368 10.23 -8.28 17.68
N ARG A 369 9.95 -6.99 17.46
CA ARG A 369 8.79 -6.30 18.03
C ARG A 369 7.49 -6.92 17.51
N ALA A 370 7.37 -7.20 16.22
CA ALA A 370 6.19 -7.82 15.63
C ALA A 370 5.93 -9.22 16.22
N GLU A 371 6.98 -10.04 16.38
CA GLU A 371 6.86 -11.35 17.05
C GLU A 371 6.41 -11.22 18.52
N MET A 372 6.92 -10.21 19.23
CA MET A 372 6.52 -9.93 20.60
C MET A 372 5.05 -9.53 20.68
N LEU A 373 4.59 -8.67 19.76
CA LEU A 373 3.19 -8.23 19.67
C LEU A 373 2.24 -9.40 19.38
N LEU A 374 2.61 -10.33 18.51
CA LEU A 374 1.85 -11.57 18.26
C LEU A 374 1.69 -12.41 19.55
N LYS A 375 2.78 -12.58 20.32
CA LYS A 375 2.73 -13.32 21.60
C LYS A 375 1.84 -12.63 22.62
N LEU A 376 1.86 -11.30 22.69
CA LEU A 376 0.97 -10.53 23.58
C LEU A 376 -0.50 -10.69 23.16
N ALA A 377 -0.78 -10.58 21.86
CA ALA A 377 -2.12 -10.75 21.30
C ALA A 377 -2.71 -12.13 21.63
N GLN A 378 -1.91 -13.19 21.52
CA GLN A 378 -2.32 -14.53 21.93
C GLN A 378 -2.69 -14.59 23.42
N GLY A 379 -1.89 -13.94 24.28
CA GLY A 379 -2.18 -13.84 25.71
C GLY A 379 -3.50 -13.09 26.01
N PHE A 380 -3.87 -12.11 25.18
CA PHE A 380 -5.17 -11.42 25.32
C PHE A 380 -6.32 -12.34 24.92
N LEU A 381 -6.20 -13.05 23.80
CA LEU A 381 -7.21 -14.01 23.34
C LEU A 381 -7.45 -15.11 24.36
N ASP A 382 -6.40 -15.63 25.00
CA ASP A 382 -6.52 -16.65 26.04
C ASP A 382 -7.25 -16.14 27.29
N LYS A 383 -7.09 -14.87 27.65
CA LYS A 383 -7.79 -14.23 28.79
C LYS A 383 -9.25 -13.90 28.48
N VAL A 384 -9.58 -13.65 27.22
CA VAL A 384 -10.93 -13.26 26.77
C VAL A 384 -11.77 -14.47 26.35
N LYS A 385 -11.30 -15.71 26.55
CA LYS A 385 -12.13 -16.93 26.40
C LYS A 385 -13.33 -16.86 27.35
N LEU A 386 -14.44 -16.32 26.84
CA LEU A 386 -15.76 -16.16 27.45
C LEU A 386 -16.53 -17.47 27.53
#